data_AF-A0A348XE55-F1
#
_entry.id   AF-A0A348XE55-F1
#
_cell.length_a   1.000
_cell.length_b   1.000
_cell.length_c   1.000
_cell.angle_alpha   90.00
_cell.angle_beta   90.00
_cell.angle_gamma   90.00
#
_symmetry.space_group_name_H-M   'P 1'
#
loop_
_entity.id
_entity.type
_entity.pdbx_description
1 polymer ?
#
loop_
_entity_poly.entity_id
_entity_poly.type
_entity_poly.pdbx_seq_one_letter_code
_entity_poly.pdbx_strand_id
1 'polypeptide(L)'
;MWEDIIRNLSVNGRSTYDFQIFRHGPRHLVGLYDEINSFVSFVKDAAERGSSSEMAFVLVDEPGNGKTFFVEYLFRCYREFLSQAANRRYGGISEIESQTFEDPMVMALNLHEDRVASLQALQSEYGYDDAQISKLLSNARPLAA
;
A
#
# COMPACT_ATOMS: atom_id res chain seq x y z
N MET A 1 -27.57 -1.45 -13.75
CA MET A 1 -26.69 -0.29 -13.40
C MET A 1 -25.19 -0.65 -13.34
N TRP A 2 -24.78 -1.90 -13.55
CA TRP A 2 -23.36 -2.28 -13.73
C TRP A 2 -23.01 -2.68 -15.19
N GLU A 3 -24.03 -2.93 -16.02
CA GLU A 3 -23.87 -3.38 -17.41
C GLU A 3 -23.34 -2.28 -18.34
N ASP A 4 -23.53 -1.00 -18.01
CA ASP A 4 -23.04 0.13 -18.82
C ASP A 4 -21.54 0.46 -18.61
N ILE A 5 -20.88 -0.24 -17.68
CA ILE A 5 -19.53 0.09 -17.19
C ILE A 5 -18.45 -0.83 -17.80
N ILE A 6 -18.84 -1.88 -18.53
CA ILE A 6 -17.90 -2.80 -19.19
C ILE A 6 -18.23 -2.86 -20.67
N ARG A 7 -17.27 -2.54 -21.53
CA ARG A 7 -17.44 -2.56 -22.99
C ARG A 7 -16.53 -3.60 -23.62
N ASN A 8 -17.01 -4.32 -24.62
CA ASN A 8 -16.14 -5.15 -25.45
C ASN A 8 -15.48 -4.28 -26.52
N LEU A 9 -14.16 -4.34 -26.62
CA LEU A 9 -13.38 -3.65 -27.64
C LEU A 9 -12.43 -4.62 -28.34
N SER A 10 -12.03 -4.29 -29.57
CA SER A 10 -10.95 -4.99 -30.26
C SER A 10 -9.67 -4.17 -30.19
N VAL A 11 -8.64 -4.72 -29.55
CA VAL A 11 -7.29 -4.13 -29.46
C VAL A 11 -6.32 -5.11 -30.11
N ASN A 12 -5.56 -4.66 -31.12
CA ASN A 12 -4.61 -5.50 -31.86
C ASN A 12 -5.23 -6.81 -32.41
N GLY A 13 -6.51 -6.78 -32.82
CA GLY A 13 -7.24 -7.93 -33.35
C GLY A 13 -7.73 -8.94 -32.30
N ARG A 14 -7.51 -8.68 -31.00
CA ARG A 14 -8.04 -9.48 -29.89
C ARG A 14 -9.22 -8.76 -29.22
N SER A 15 -10.24 -9.51 -28.84
CA SER A 15 -11.34 -8.97 -28.03
C SER A 15 -10.86 -8.79 -26.59
N THR A 16 -11.06 -7.61 -26.01
CA THR A 16 -10.71 -7.28 -24.63
C THR A 16 -11.86 -6.53 -23.96
N TYR A 17 -11.93 -6.57 -22.64
CA TYR A 17 -12.91 -5.82 -21.86
C TYR A 17 -12.35 -4.46 -21.46
N ASP A 18 -13.12 -3.41 -21.72
CA ASP A 18 -12.84 -2.05 -21.33
C ASP A 18 -13.72 -1.64 -20.15
N PHE A 19 -13.13 -1.70 -18.97
CA PHE A 19 -13.75 -1.36 -17.71
C PHE A 19 -13.78 0.18 -17.55
N GLN A 20 -14.90 0.79 -17.89
CA GLN A 20 -15.12 2.25 -17.86
C GLN A 20 -14.88 2.85 -16.47
N ILE A 21 -14.96 2.04 -15.40
CA ILE A 21 -14.66 2.48 -14.04
C ILE A 21 -13.24 3.05 -13.91
N PHE A 22 -12.27 2.60 -14.71
CA PHE A 22 -10.90 3.12 -14.73
C PHE A 22 -10.73 4.37 -15.62
N ARG A 23 -11.81 4.81 -16.27
CA ARG A 23 -11.89 6.01 -17.13
C ARG A 23 -12.59 7.17 -16.46
N HIS A 24 -12.79 7.13 -15.14
CA HIS A 24 -13.37 8.24 -14.39
C HIS A 24 -12.30 9.03 -13.63
N GLY A 25 -12.47 10.34 -13.48
CA GLY A 25 -11.54 11.23 -12.76
C GLY A 25 -10.72 12.17 -13.66
N PRO A 26 -9.80 12.97 -13.09
CA PRO A 26 -9.02 13.97 -13.84
C PRO A 26 -7.86 13.37 -14.64
N ARG A 27 -7.47 12.13 -14.35
CA ARG A 27 -6.47 11.35 -15.09
C ARG A 27 -7.07 9.97 -15.36
N HIS A 28 -6.82 9.42 -16.55
CA HIS A 28 -7.38 8.15 -16.98
C HIS A 28 -6.29 7.17 -17.38
N LEU A 29 -6.51 5.90 -17.06
CA LEU A 29 -5.66 4.83 -17.55
C LEU A 29 -6.02 4.59 -19.01
N VAL A 30 -5.05 4.81 -19.90
CA VAL A 30 -5.21 4.60 -21.35
C VAL A 30 -4.18 3.56 -21.76
N GLY A 31 -4.63 2.51 -22.45
CA GLY A 31 -3.74 1.50 -23.01
C GLY A 31 -3.47 0.28 -22.13
N LEU A 32 -3.71 0.36 -20.81
CA LEU A 32 -3.52 -0.77 -19.88
C LEU A 32 -4.68 -1.78 -19.89
N TYR A 33 -5.21 -2.13 -21.07
CA TYR A 33 -6.35 -3.03 -21.16
C TYR A 33 -5.99 -4.41 -20.61
N ASP A 34 -4.85 -4.96 -21.02
CA ASP A 34 -4.45 -6.31 -20.66
C ASP A 34 -4.14 -6.44 -19.16
N GLU A 35 -3.47 -5.44 -18.58
CA GLU A 35 -3.16 -5.37 -17.15
C GLU A 35 -4.42 -5.26 -16.30
N ILE A 36 -5.37 -4.40 -16.70
CA ILE A 36 -6.64 -4.26 -15.99
C ILE A 36 -7.43 -5.56 -16.06
N ASN A 37 -7.49 -6.22 -17.23
CA ASN A 37 -8.17 -7.51 -17.38
C ASN A 37 -7.52 -8.60 -16.53
N SER A 38 -6.19 -8.64 -16.49
CA SER A 38 -5.42 -9.57 -15.65
C SER A 38 -5.71 -9.33 -14.18
N PHE A 39 -5.71 -8.07 -13.74
CA PHE A 39 -6.03 -7.68 -12.36
C PHE A 39 -7.46 -8.05 -11.96
N VAL A 40 -8.45 -7.77 -12.81
CA VAL A 40 -9.85 -8.13 -12.54
C VAL A 40 -10.01 -9.64 -12.43
N SER A 41 -9.33 -10.40 -13.30
CA SER A 41 -9.34 -11.86 -13.25
C SER A 41 -8.70 -12.38 -11.95
N PHE A 42 -7.57 -11.80 -11.55
CA PHE A 42 -6.89 -12.11 -10.30
C PHE A 42 -7.78 -11.85 -9.07
N VAL A 43 -8.43 -10.69 -9.00
CA VAL A 43 -9.34 -10.34 -7.90
C VAL A 43 -10.56 -11.25 -7.89
N LYS A 44 -11.12 -11.58 -9.05
CA LYS A 44 -12.27 -12.48 -9.16
C LYS A 44 -11.93 -13.87 -8.64
N ASP A 45 -10.80 -14.44 -9.08
CA ASP A 45 -10.33 -15.74 -8.60
C ASP A 45 -10.11 -15.73 -7.08
N ALA A 46 -9.46 -14.69 -6.55
CA ALA A 46 -9.26 -14.55 -5.11
C ALA A 46 -10.59 -14.46 -4.32
N ALA A 47 -11.58 -13.71 -4.84
CA ALA A 47 -12.90 -13.56 -4.22
C ALA A 47 -13.70 -14.87 -4.21
N GLU A 48 -13.51 -15.73 -5.22
CA GLU A 48 -14.13 -17.05 -5.34
C GLU A 48 -13.38 -18.13 -4.54
N ARG A 49 -12.43 -17.74 -3.68
CA ARG A 49 -11.52 -18.63 -2.92
C ARG A 49 -10.62 -19.50 -3.81
N GLY A 50 -10.28 -18.98 -4.98
CA GLY A 50 -9.28 -19.56 -5.86
C GLY A 50 -7.86 -19.38 -5.34
N SER A 51 -6.89 -19.94 -6.08
CA SER A 51 -5.47 -19.94 -5.70
C SER A 51 -4.87 -18.53 -5.60
N SER A 52 -5.44 -17.55 -6.29
CA SER A 52 -4.95 -16.16 -6.28
C SER A 52 -5.10 -15.49 -4.92
N SER A 53 -5.93 -16.02 -4.03
CA SER A 53 -6.11 -15.49 -2.66
C SER A 53 -4.85 -15.56 -1.79
N GLU A 54 -3.91 -16.46 -2.12
CA GLU A 54 -2.62 -16.59 -1.42
C GLU A 54 -1.43 -16.06 -2.24
N MET A 55 -1.70 -15.39 -3.36
CA MET A 55 -0.67 -14.94 -4.30
C MET A 55 -0.49 -13.43 -4.29
N ALA A 56 0.68 -12.98 -4.74
CA ALA A 56 0.93 -11.57 -5.04
C ALA A 56 0.65 -11.29 -6.53
N PHE A 57 -0.01 -10.17 -6.81
CA PHE A 57 -0.19 -9.67 -8.16
C PHE A 57 0.99 -8.78 -8.57
N VAL A 58 1.67 -9.12 -9.66
CA VAL A 58 2.85 -8.38 -10.15
C VAL A 58 2.53 -7.68 -11.46
N LEU A 59 2.81 -6.38 -11.51
CA LEU A 59 2.65 -5.56 -12.72
C LEU A 59 4.00 -5.40 -13.43
N VAL A 60 4.22 -6.10 -14.55
CA VAL A 60 5.44 -6.00 -15.39
C VAL A 60 5.11 -5.37 -16.73
N ASP A 61 5.79 -4.28 -17.10
CA ASP A 61 5.56 -3.47 -18.32
C ASP A 61 6.65 -2.39 -18.42
N GLU A 62 6.75 -1.73 -19.56
CA GLU A 62 7.76 -0.71 -19.86
C GLU A 62 7.64 0.55 -18.96
N PRO A 63 8.76 1.23 -18.65
CA PRO A 63 8.72 2.50 -17.93
C PRO A 63 7.84 3.52 -18.65
N GLY A 64 6.94 4.18 -17.91
CA GLY A 64 6.05 5.21 -18.47
C GLY A 64 4.65 4.71 -18.84
N ASN A 65 4.38 3.40 -18.83
CA ASN A 65 3.05 2.84 -19.12
C ASN A 65 2.02 2.99 -17.99
N GLY A 66 2.20 3.94 -17.06
CA GLY A 66 1.16 4.29 -16.10
C GLY A 66 0.93 3.29 -14.96
N LYS A 67 1.83 2.33 -14.71
CA LYS A 67 1.74 1.39 -13.57
C LYS A 67 1.51 2.07 -12.23
N THR A 68 2.34 3.07 -11.92
CA THR A 68 2.24 3.84 -10.67
C THR A 68 0.88 4.50 -10.57
N PHE A 69 0.42 5.11 -11.67
CA PHE A 69 -0.89 5.73 -11.72
C PHE A 69 -2.03 4.71 -11.53
N PHE A 70 -1.91 3.50 -12.06
CA PHE A 70 -2.88 2.43 -11.84
C PHE A 70 -2.98 2.04 -10.36
N VAL A 71 -1.84 1.83 -9.72
CA VAL A 71 -1.78 1.49 -8.29
C VAL A 71 -2.36 2.63 -7.43
N GLU A 72 -1.98 3.88 -7.72
CA GLU A 72 -2.54 5.07 -7.06
C GLU A 72 -4.06 5.16 -7.24
N TYR A 73 -4.56 4.89 -8.44
CA TYR A 73 -5.99 4.88 -8.75
C TYR A 73 -6.75 3.86 -7.90
N LEU A 74 -6.23 2.63 -7.81
CA LEU A 74 -6.81 1.57 -6.99
C LEU A 74 -6.86 1.97 -5.51
N PHE A 75 -5.77 2.51 -4.98
CA PHE A 75 -5.73 2.99 -3.59
C PHE A 75 -6.73 4.11 -3.33
N ARG A 76 -6.89 5.05 -4.27
CA ARG A 76 -7.90 6.10 -4.16
C ARG A 76 -9.30 5.50 -4.10
N CYS A 77 -9.66 4.60 -5.02
CA CYS A 77 -10.96 3.94 -5.03
C CYS A 77 -11.20 3.14 -3.74
N TYR A 78 -10.18 2.45 -3.23
CA TYR A 78 -10.27 1.73 -1.97
C TYR A 78 -10.50 2.66 -0.78
N ARG A 79 -9.77 3.79 -0.70
CA ARG A 79 -9.97 4.80 0.35
C ARG A 79 -11.35 5.44 0.28
N GLU A 80 -11.84 5.74 -0.92
CA GLU A 80 -13.21 6.25 -1.14
C GLU A 80 -14.28 5.22 -0.73
N PHE A 81 -14.01 3.93 -0.95
CA PHE A 81 -14.88 2.87 -0.45
C PHE A 81 -14.90 2.84 1.07
N LEU A 82 -13.74 2.88 1.73
CA LEU A 82 -13.63 2.84 3.20
C LEU A 82 -14.20 4.10 3.89
N SER A 83 -14.17 5.25 3.24
CA SER A 83 -14.65 6.52 3.81
C SER A 83 -16.17 6.57 3.96
N GLN A 84 -16.91 5.69 3.28
CA GLN A 84 -18.36 5.59 3.41
C GLN A 84 -18.74 5.12 4.81
N ALA A 85 -19.77 5.75 5.41
CA ALA A 85 -20.18 5.44 6.79
C ALA A 85 -20.51 3.96 7.02
N ALA A 86 -21.10 3.29 6.01
CA ALA A 86 -21.40 1.86 6.05
C ALA A 86 -20.16 0.96 6.08
N ASN A 87 -19.02 1.46 5.59
CA ASN A 87 -17.78 0.69 5.41
C ASN A 87 -16.74 0.95 6.50
N ARG A 88 -17.06 1.76 7.53
CA ARG A 88 -16.13 2.04 8.65
C ARG A 88 -15.60 0.79 9.34
N ARG A 89 -16.35 -0.31 9.34
CA ARG A 89 -15.90 -1.61 9.88
C ARG A 89 -14.66 -2.16 9.17
N TYR A 90 -14.47 -1.81 7.89
CA TYR A 90 -13.33 -2.22 7.08
C TYR A 90 -12.17 -1.19 7.11
N GLY A 91 -12.43 0.02 7.60
CA GLY A 91 -11.46 1.12 7.67
C GLY A 91 -10.74 1.25 9.00
N GLY A 92 -10.96 0.33 9.94
CA GLY A 92 -10.30 0.29 11.24
C GLY A 92 -8.87 -0.23 11.15
N ILE A 93 -7.99 0.44 10.41
CA ILE A 93 -6.55 0.27 10.58
C ILE A 93 -6.20 1.11 11.82
N SER A 94 -6.29 0.50 13.00
CA SER A 94 -5.87 1.13 14.26
C SER A 94 -4.36 1.19 14.41
N GLU A 95 -3.63 0.43 13.59
CA GLU A 95 -2.18 0.31 13.61
C GLU A 95 -1.66 0.34 12.16
N ILE A 96 -0.83 1.33 11.85
CA ILE A 96 0.00 1.34 10.64
C ILE A 96 1.34 0.75 11.06
N GLU A 97 1.73 -0.39 10.50
CA GLU A 97 3.10 -0.86 10.63
C GLU A 97 4.03 0.07 9.84
N SER A 98 5.04 0.59 10.52
CA SER A 98 6.12 1.36 9.91
C SER A 98 6.77 0.56 8.79
N GLN A 99 6.76 1.07 7.56
CA GLN A 99 7.50 0.47 6.45
C GLN A 99 9.01 0.74 6.53
N THR A 100 9.43 1.62 7.44
CA THR A 100 10.81 1.63 7.90
C THR A 100 10.95 0.39 8.77
N PHE A 101 11.56 -0.67 8.23
CA PHE A 101 11.98 -1.86 9.00
C PHE A 101 12.95 -1.53 10.14
N GLU A 102 13.22 -0.25 10.40
CA GLU A 102 14.11 0.21 11.43
C GLU A 102 13.38 0.13 12.76
N ASP A 103 13.98 -0.62 13.69
CA ASP A 103 13.51 -0.73 15.05
C ASP A 103 13.34 0.69 15.66
N PRO A 104 12.21 1.01 16.31
CA PRO A 104 11.96 2.34 16.87
C PRO A 104 13.06 2.85 17.80
N MET A 105 13.80 1.95 18.45
CA MET A 105 14.96 2.32 19.27
C MET A 105 16.18 2.68 18.43
N VAL A 106 16.40 2.00 17.31
CA VAL A 106 17.49 2.37 16.39
C VAL A 106 17.22 3.75 15.79
N MET A 107 15.96 4.03 15.42
CA MET A 107 15.54 5.37 14.99
C MET A 107 15.75 6.40 16.12
N ALA A 108 15.35 6.10 17.35
CA ALA A 108 15.52 7.00 18.49
C ALA A 108 17.00 7.31 18.78
N LEU A 109 17.89 6.33 18.62
CA LEU A 109 19.33 6.52 18.81
C LEU A 109 19.99 7.37 17.72
N ASN A 110 19.33 7.50 16.57
CA ASN A 110 19.79 8.27 15.41
C ASN A 110 19.06 9.62 15.26
N LEU A 111 18.35 10.10 16.28
CA LEU A 111 17.66 11.40 16.26
C LEU A 111 18.62 12.59 16.12
N HIS A 112 19.83 12.45 16.66
CA HIS A 112 20.90 13.43 16.54
C HIS A 112 22.16 12.78 15.95
N GLU A 113 23.08 13.62 15.44
CA GLU A 113 24.37 13.15 14.90
C GLU A 113 25.22 12.42 15.94
N ASP A 114 25.08 12.80 17.21
CA ASP A 114 25.72 12.12 18.33
C ASP A 114 24.72 11.26 19.11
N ARG A 115 25.08 10.00 19.31
CA ARG A 115 24.28 9.02 20.04
C ARG A 115 24.08 9.42 21.51
N VAL A 116 25.06 10.09 22.12
CA VAL A 116 24.92 10.57 23.50
C VAL A 116 23.86 11.67 23.58
N ALA A 117 23.83 12.57 22.59
CA ALA A 117 22.78 13.59 22.47
C ALA A 117 21.40 12.95 22.27
N SER A 118 21.27 11.92 21.44
CA SER A 118 20.02 11.15 21.28
C SER A 118 19.53 10.53 22.59
N LEU A 119 20.44 9.97 23.40
CA LEU A 119 20.12 9.41 24.71
C LEU A 119 19.71 10.49 25.73
N GLN A 120 20.38 11.64 25.71
CA GLN A 120 20.03 12.76 26.57
C GLN A 120 18.65 13.32 26.22
N ALA A 121 18.29 13.42 24.93
CA ALA A 121 16.98 13.84 24.49
C ALA A 121 15.86 12.92 25.02
N LEU A 122 16.09 11.60 25.07
CA LEU A 122 15.14 10.64 25.68
C LEU A 122 14.90 10.94 27.17
N GLN A 123 15.90 11.41 27.90
CA GLN A 123 15.75 11.79 29.31
C GLN A 123 15.09 13.17 29.47
N SER A 124 15.61 14.17 28.76
CA SER A 124 15.24 15.58 28.97
C SER A 124 13.91 15.97 28.33
N GLU A 125 13.61 15.44 27.14
CA GLU A 125 12.42 15.83 26.36
C GLU A 125 11.26 14.85 26.56
N TYR A 126 11.58 13.57 26.71
CA TYR A 126 10.59 12.49 26.79
C TYR A 126 10.45 11.87 28.19
N GLY A 127 11.29 12.27 29.15
CA GLY A 127 11.12 11.95 30.57
C GLY A 127 11.43 10.51 30.96
N TYR A 128 12.21 9.78 30.16
CA TYR A 128 12.61 8.41 30.50
C TYR A 128 13.66 8.38 31.62
N ASP A 129 13.53 7.43 32.54
CA ASP A 129 14.55 7.16 33.56
C ASP A 129 15.66 6.20 33.05
N ASP A 130 16.78 6.14 33.78
CA ASP A 130 17.93 5.30 33.41
C ASP A 130 17.58 3.81 33.27
N ALA A 131 16.66 3.30 34.09
CA ALA A 131 16.26 1.90 34.07
C ALA A 131 15.40 1.57 32.83
N GLN A 132 14.51 2.49 32.46
CA GLN A 132 13.70 2.42 31.25
C GLN A 132 14.58 2.50 30.01
N ILE A 133 15.54 3.42 29.97
CA ILE A 133 16.49 3.55 28.84
C ILE A 133 17.32 2.28 28.71
N SER A 134 17.85 1.74 29.82
CA SER A 134 18.60 0.49 29.78
C SER A 134 17.77 -0.68 29.24
N LYS A 135 16.49 -0.76 29.60
CA LYS A 135 15.57 -1.79 29.10
C LYS A 135 15.28 -1.59 27.61
N LEU A 136 15.07 -0.35 27.17
CA LEU A 136 14.84 -0.02 25.77
C LEU A 136 16.07 -0.35 24.90
N LEU A 137 17.27 0.01 25.36
CA LEU A 137 18.53 -0.33 24.70
C LEU A 137 18.76 -1.83 24.56
N SER A 138 18.34 -2.62 25.57
CA SER A 138 18.44 -4.08 25.51
C SER A 138 17.55 -4.72 24.43
N ASN A 139 16.54 -4.00 23.96
CA ASN A 139 15.60 -4.45 22.93
C ASN A 139 15.91 -3.90 21.54
N ALA A 140 16.87 -2.98 21.40
CA ALA A 140 17.22 -2.39 20.11
C ALA A 140 17.79 -3.44 19.17
N ARG A 141 17.07 -3.74 18.08
CA ARG A 141 17.53 -4.66 17.03
C ARG A 141 17.98 -3.89 15.80
N PRO A 142 19.30 -3.82 15.52
CA PRO A 142 19.78 -3.28 14.27
C PRO A 142 19.25 -4.10 13.10
N LEU A 143 18.95 -3.44 11.99
CA LEU A 143 18.62 -4.09 10.71
C LEU A 143 19.87 -4.80 10.15
N ALA A 144 20.21 -5.97 10.70
CA ALA A 144 21.16 -6.96 10.20
C ALA A 144 21.46 -8.11 11.20
N ALA A 145 20.83 -8.14 12.39
CA ALA A 145 21.10 -9.16 13.42
C ALA A 145 20.16 -10.38 13.32
#